data_AF-A0A090S6Q0-F1
#
_entry.id   AF-A0A090S6Q0-F1
#
_cell.length_a   1.000
_cell.length_b   1.000
_cell.length_c   1.000
_cell.angle_alpha   90.00
_cell.angle_beta   90.00
_cell.angle_gamma   90.00
#
_symmetry.space_group_name_H-M   'P 1'
#
loop_
_entity.id
_entity.type
_entity.pdbx_description
1 polymer ?
#
loop_
_entity_poly.entity_id
_entity_poly.type
_entity_poly.pdbx_seq_one_letter_code
_entity_poly.pdbx_strand_id
1 'polypeptide(L)'
;MNQSNTQTLMLLGRTISETLQRYAISLNLLACYPELGKRDLEQKSQDIAQRLGRLHSINAPEFFDKGVFAALFSTLKEQGYLDIDGNCDIAATENLAGMLYGLLYPEVRLTIQESVHQSDPSLDDDESIESE
;
A
#
# COMPACT_ATOMS: atom_id res chain seq x y z
N MET A 1 -27.18 -20.33 3.95
CA MET A 1 -25.71 -20.36 3.85
C MET A 1 -25.20 -21.56 4.63
N ASN A 2 -24.34 -22.39 4.06
CA ASN A 2 -23.79 -23.55 4.75
C ASN A 2 -22.77 -23.09 5.80
N GLN A 3 -23.07 -23.33 7.07
CA GLN A 3 -22.34 -22.77 8.22
C GLN A 3 -20.87 -23.21 8.26
N SER A 4 -20.55 -24.42 7.80
CA SER A 4 -19.17 -24.91 7.68
C SER A 4 -18.37 -24.12 6.64
N ASN A 5 -18.99 -23.84 5.49
CA ASN A 5 -18.35 -23.08 4.42
C ASN A 5 -18.13 -21.61 4.81
N THR A 6 -19.03 -21.04 5.63
CA THR A 6 -18.89 -19.67 6.13
C THR A 6 -17.65 -19.49 6.99
N GLN A 7 -17.34 -20.45 7.87
CA GLN A 7 -16.14 -20.39 8.73
C GLN A 7 -14.85 -20.48 7.89
N THR A 8 -14.80 -21.38 6.91
CA THR A 8 -13.66 -21.49 5.99
C THR A 8 -13.46 -20.20 5.19
N LEU A 9 -14.53 -19.60 4.67
CA LEU A 9 -14.46 -18.33 3.96
C LEU A 9 -13.98 -17.17 4.86
N MET A 10 -14.45 -17.12 6.10
CA MET A 10 -13.98 -16.12 7.07
C MET A 10 -12.50 -16.29 7.39
N LEU A 11 -12.04 -17.53 7.56
CA LEU A 11 -10.62 -17.82 7.80
C LEU A 11 -9.77 -17.38 6.60
N LEU A 12 -10.14 -17.76 5.38
CA LEU A 12 -9.45 -17.35 4.16
C LEU A 12 -9.44 -15.84 3.99
N GLY A 13 -10.59 -15.19 4.22
CA GLY A 13 -10.72 -13.73 4.18
C GLY A 13 -9.79 -13.04 5.16
N ARG A 14 -9.67 -13.56 6.38
CA ARG A 14 -8.76 -13.03 7.40
C ARG A 14 -7.30 -13.21 6.98
N THR A 15 -6.94 -14.37 6.42
CA THR A 15 -5.57 -14.66 5.97
C THR A 15 -5.14 -13.75 4.81
N ILE A 16 -6.03 -13.46 3.85
CA ILE A 16 -5.67 -12.64 2.69
C ILE A 16 -5.73 -11.13 2.97
N SER A 17 -6.47 -10.70 4.00
CA SER A 17 -6.72 -9.27 4.30
C SER A 17 -5.42 -8.48 4.41
N GLU A 18 -4.42 -8.99 5.10
CA GLU A 18 -3.14 -8.29 5.29
C GLU A 18 -2.39 -8.09 3.96
N THR A 19 -2.44 -9.07 3.06
CA THR A 19 -1.86 -8.95 1.72
C THR A 19 -2.59 -7.89 0.90
N LEU A 20 -3.92 -7.91 0.93
CA LEU A 20 -4.73 -6.90 0.23
C LEU A 20 -4.44 -5.48 0.74
N GLN A 21 -4.25 -5.33 2.05
CA GLN A 21 -3.89 -4.06 2.67
C GLN A 21 -2.52 -3.56 2.19
N ARG A 22 -1.49 -4.40 2.22
CA ARG A 22 -0.15 -4.04 1.72
C ARG A 22 -0.20 -3.64 0.24
N TYR A 23 -0.95 -4.36 -0.57
CA TYR A 23 -1.09 -4.05 -1.99
C TYR A 23 -1.81 -2.73 -2.21
N ALA A 24 -2.89 -2.49 -1.46
CA ALA A 24 -3.63 -1.24 -1.51
C ALA A 24 -2.75 -0.05 -1.08
N ILE A 25 -1.89 -0.20 -0.07
CA ILE A 25 -0.94 0.85 0.32
C ILE A 25 -0.03 1.22 -0.86
N SER A 26 0.70 0.25 -1.42
CA SER A 26 1.68 0.55 -2.48
C SER A 26 1.02 1.05 -3.77
N LEU A 27 -0.11 0.48 -4.18
CA LEU A 27 -0.81 0.92 -5.40
C LEU A 27 -1.43 2.30 -5.26
N ASN A 28 -1.92 2.68 -4.08
CA ASN A 28 -2.44 4.03 -3.88
C ASN A 28 -1.32 5.07 -3.79
N LEU A 29 -0.18 4.73 -3.17
CA LEU A 29 1.01 5.57 -3.24
C LEU A 29 1.45 5.80 -4.69
N LEU A 30 1.52 4.73 -5.48
CA LEU A 30 1.94 4.80 -6.87
C LEU A 30 0.92 5.52 -7.78
N ALA A 31 -0.38 5.38 -7.49
CA ALA A 31 -1.42 6.13 -8.18
C ALA A 31 -1.37 7.64 -7.88
N CYS A 32 -1.10 8.03 -6.64
CA CYS A 32 -0.98 9.44 -6.25
C CYS A 32 0.35 10.08 -6.66
N TYR A 33 1.43 9.31 -6.60
CA TYR A 33 2.80 9.76 -6.83
C TYR A 33 3.50 8.80 -7.82
N PRO A 34 3.15 8.87 -9.12
CA PRO A 34 3.62 7.92 -10.13
C PRO A 34 5.13 7.99 -10.40
N GLU A 35 5.78 9.07 -10.01
CA GLU A 35 7.24 9.26 -10.04
C GLU A 35 8.00 8.53 -8.92
N LEU A 36 7.31 7.90 -7.96
CA LEU A 36 7.97 7.18 -6.87
C LEU A 36 8.81 6.01 -7.40
N GLY A 37 10.12 6.14 -7.22
CA GLY A 37 11.06 5.04 -7.45
C GLY A 37 10.89 3.93 -6.41
N LYS A 38 11.43 2.75 -6.73
CA LYS A 38 11.37 1.53 -5.89
C LYS A 38 11.67 1.79 -4.41
N ARG A 39 12.79 2.46 -4.12
CA ARG A 39 13.27 2.72 -2.76
C ARG A 39 12.28 3.58 -1.96
N ASP A 40 11.72 4.60 -2.59
CA ASP A 40 10.84 5.56 -1.93
C ASP A 40 9.44 4.96 -1.75
N LEU A 41 8.98 4.18 -2.73
CA LEU A 41 7.74 3.40 -2.60
C LEU A 41 7.83 2.39 -1.45
N GLU A 42 8.93 1.64 -1.35
CA GLU A 42 9.15 0.69 -0.26
C GLU A 42 9.12 1.37 1.11
N GLN A 43 9.83 2.50 1.23
CA GLN A 43 9.91 3.24 2.49
C GLN A 43 8.55 3.81 2.90
N LYS A 44 7.91 4.58 2.01
CA LYS A 44 6.58 5.17 2.28
C LYS A 44 5.53 4.07 2.53
N SER A 45 5.56 2.96 1.78
CA SER A 45 4.64 1.84 2.02
C SER A 45 4.85 1.22 3.40
N GLN A 46 6.09 1.04 3.83
CA GLN A 46 6.43 0.54 5.16
C GLN A 46 5.92 1.49 6.26
N ASP A 47 6.11 2.80 6.12
CA ASP A 47 5.68 3.79 7.12
C ASP A 47 4.16 3.80 7.29
N ILE A 48 3.42 3.74 6.17
CA ILE A 48 1.95 3.62 6.18
C ILE A 48 1.53 2.29 6.83
N ALA A 49 2.18 1.18 6.49
CA ALA A 49 1.86 -0.13 7.08
C ALA A 49 2.12 -0.17 8.59
N GLN A 50 3.17 0.48 9.08
CA GLN A 50 3.43 0.64 10.51
C GLN A 50 2.35 1.49 11.20
N ARG A 51 1.91 2.60 10.60
CA ARG A 51 0.78 3.39 11.11
C ARG A 51 -0.50 2.55 11.17
N LEU A 52 -0.82 1.85 10.10
CA LEU A 52 -1.99 0.99 10.01
C LEU A 52 -1.95 -0.14 11.05
N GLY A 53 -0.80 -0.79 11.23
CA GLY A 53 -0.64 -1.84 12.23
C GLY A 53 -0.81 -1.36 13.67
N ARG A 54 -0.34 -0.15 13.98
CA ARG A 54 -0.57 0.51 15.29
C ARG A 54 -2.05 0.84 15.53
N LEU A 55 -2.75 1.38 14.53
CA LEU A 55 -4.15 1.80 14.67
C LEU A 55 -5.14 0.63 14.66
N HIS A 56 -4.84 -0.44 13.94
CA HIS A 56 -5.73 -1.60 13.78
C HIS A 56 -5.27 -2.85 14.53
N SER A 57 -4.29 -2.71 15.43
CA SER A 57 -3.73 -3.80 16.25
C SER A 57 -3.28 -5.02 15.42
N ILE A 58 -2.63 -4.77 14.28
CA ILE A 58 -2.03 -5.81 13.45
C ILE A 58 -0.67 -6.15 14.06
N ASN A 59 -0.54 -7.36 14.61
CA ASN A 59 0.69 -7.85 15.20
C ASN A 59 1.32 -8.94 14.31
N ALA A 60 1.80 -8.55 13.15
CA ALA A 60 2.50 -9.41 12.21
C ALA A 60 3.78 -8.70 11.72
N PRO A 61 4.98 -9.19 12.06
CA PRO A 61 6.23 -8.56 11.64
C PRO A 61 6.36 -8.50 10.10
N GLU A 62 5.73 -9.43 9.39
CA GLU A 62 5.66 -9.47 7.93
C GLU A 62 4.79 -8.33 7.35
N PHE A 63 3.94 -7.70 8.16
CA PHE A 63 3.00 -6.69 7.67
C PHE A 63 3.68 -5.42 7.17
N PHE A 64 4.78 -5.05 7.81
CA PHE A 64 5.58 -3.87 7.50
C PHE A 64 7.00 -4.25 7.08
N ASP A 65 7.20 -5.49 6.63
CA ASP A 65 8.50 -5.91 6.11
C ASP A 65 8.80 -5.24 4.76
N LYS A 66 9.98 -4.64 4.66
CA LYS A 66 10.40 -3.89 3.47
C LYS A 66 10.58 -4.80 2.24
N GLY A 67 11.04 -6.03 2.46
CA GLY A 67 11.21 -7.02 1.41
C GLY A 67 9.89 -7.42 0.73
N VAL A 68 8.78 -7.43 1.48
CA VAL A 68 7.44 -7.68 0.92
C VAL A 68 7.04 -6.59 -0.08
N PHE A 69 7.30 -5.31 0.23
CA PHE A 69 7.04 -4.20 -0.70
C PHE A 69 8.01 -4.22 -1.89
N ALA A 70 9.27 -4.58 -1.67
CA ALA A 70 10.27 -4.72 -2.72
C ALA A 70 9.91 -5.84 -3.73
N ALA A 71 9.35 -6.95 -3.22
CA ALA A 71 8.84 -8.04 -4.04
C ALA A 71 7.62 -7.57 -4.84
N LEU A 72 6.67 -6.88 -4.20
CA LEU A 72 5.50 -6.33 -4.87
C LEU A 72 5.88 -5.37 -6.02
N PHE A 73 6.83 -4.45 -5.80
CA PHE A 73 7.30 -3.55 -6.87
C PHE A 73 7.84 -4.33 -8.07
N SER A 74 8.63 -5.37 -7.82
CA SER A 74 9.16 -6.25 -8.87
C SER A 74 8.02 -6.96 -9.62
N THR A 75 7.00 -7.44 -8.90
CA THR A 75 5.80 -8.04 -9.52
C THR A 75 5.02 -7.02 -10.35
N LEU A 76 4.81 -5.79 -9.88
CA LEU A 76 4.11 -4.75 -10.65
C LEU A 76 4.83 -4.45 -11.97
N LYS A 77 6.17 -4.47 -11.97
CA LYS A 77 6.98 -4.35 -13.18
C LYS A 77 6.81 -5.53 -14.12
N GLU A 78 6.87 -6.76 -13.60
CA GLU A 78 6.65 -7.97 -14.40
C GLU A 78 5.23 -8.05 -15.00
N GLN A 79 4.23 -7.49 -14.30
CA GLN A 79 2.84 -7.44 -14.75
C GLN A 79 2.50 -6.23 -15.63
N GLY A 80 3.47 -5.36 -15.93
CA GLY A 80 3.30 -4.22 -16.84
C GLY A 80 2.63 -2.98 -16.24
N TYR A 81 2.50 -2.89 -14.91
CA TYR A 81 2.07 -1.65 -14.23
C TYR A 81 3.21 -0.63 -14.12
N LEU A 82 4.45 -1.10 -14.23
CA LEU A 82 5.67 -0.30 -14.28
C LEU A 82 6.47 -0.73 -15.51
N ASP A 83 7.05 0.22 -16.24
CA ASP A 83 7.91 -0.08 -17.38
C ASP A 83 9.35 -0.46 -16.95
N ILE A 84 10.25 -0.64 -17.94
CA ILE A 84 11.65 -1.00 -17.70
C ILE A 84 12.42 0.06 -16.89
N ASP A 85 12.01 1.32 -16.97
CA ASP A 85 12.62 2.45 -16.29
C ASP A 85 11.93 2.74 -14.94
N GLY A 86 10.79 2.09 -14.69
CA GLY A 86 10.00 2.22 -13.46
C GLY A 86 8.88 3.26 -13.56
N ASN A 87 8.56 3.73 -14.77
CA ASN A 87 7.45 4.65 -14.96
C ASN A 87 6.12 3.90 -14.82
N CYS A 88 5.18 4.48 -14.07
CA CYS A 88 3.89 3.89 -13.78
C CYS A 88 2.88 4.08 -14.93
N ASP A 89 2.19 3.00 -15.30
CA ASP A 89 0.91 3.11 -16.02
C ASP A 89 -0.17 3.53 -15.01
N ILE A 90 -0.42 4.85 -14.97
CA ILE A 90 -1.33 5.48 -14.02
C ILE A 90 -2.74 4.89 -14.17
N ALA A 91 -3.25 4.76 -15.40
CA ALA A 91 -4.62 4.33 -15.62
C ALA A 91 -4.84 2.88 -15.17
N ALA A 92 -3.90 1.98 -15.47
CA ALA A 92 -3.96 0.59 -14.99
C ALA A 92 -3.84 0.53 -13.46
N THR A 93 -2.92 1.30 -12.89
CA THR A 93 -2.65 1.33 -11.45
C THR A 93 -3.84 1.88 -10.65
N GLU A 94 -4.44 2.98 -11.08
CA GLU A 94 -5.65 3.56 -10.48
C GLU A 94 -6.82 2.57 -10.52
N ASN A 95 -6.99 1.85 -11.64
CA ASN A 95 -8.04 0.85 -11.77
C ASN A 95 -7.87 -0.28 -10.74
N LEU A 96 -6.65 -0.83 -10.63
CA LEU A 96 -6.36 -1.88 -9.66
C LEU A 96 -6.47 -1.38 -8.22
N ALA A 97 -5.98 -0.18 -7.93
CA ALA A 97 -6.10 0.46 -6.62
C ALA A 97 -7.57 0.61 -6.19
N GLY A 98 -8.43 1.06 -7.11
CA GLY A 98 -9.87 1.20 -6.89
C GLY A 98 -10.56 -0.14 -6.60
N MET A 99 -10.22 -1.20 -7.36
CA MET A 99 -10.74 -2.54 -7.11
C MET A 99 -10.33 -3.07 -5.73
N LEU A 100 -9.06 -2.88 -5.34
CA LEU A 100 -8.56 -3.31 -4.03
C LEU A 100 -9.24 -2.57 -2.88
N TYR A 101 -9.47 -1.26 -3.01
CA TYR A 101 -10.23 -0.50 -2.02
C TYR A 101 -11.64 -1.06 -1.80
N GLY A 102 -12.30 -1.54 -2.86
CA GLY A 102 -13.60 -2.22 -2.73
C GLY A 102 -13.58 -3.47 -1.83
N LEU A 103 -12.41 -4.06 -1.59
CA LEU A 103 -12.22 -5.26 -0.78
C LEU A 103 -11.81 -4.97 0.66
N LEU A 104 -11.52 -3.71 1.00
CA LEU A 104 -11.06 -3.31 2.32
C LEU A 104 -12.19 -2.74 3.19
N TYR A 105 -12.08 -2.95 4.49
CA TYR A 105 -12.96 -2.30 5.46
C TYR A 105 -12.85 -0.76 5.36
N PRO A 106 -13.96 -0.02 5.57
CA PRO A 106 -13.97 1.45 5.50
C PRO A 106 -12.87 2.12 6.33
N GLU A 107 -12.63 1.66 7.56
CA GLU A 107 -11.68 2.24 8.50
C GLU A 107 -10.24 2.09 8.04
N VAL A 108 -9.93 0.95 7.40
CA VAL A 108 -8.64 0.68 6.79
C VAL A 108 -8.42 1.60 5.59
N ARG A 109 -9.42 1.76 4.72
CA ARG A 109 -9.35 2.68 3.56
C ARG A 109 -9.05 4.11 4.00
N LEU A 110 -9.81 4.61 4.97
CA LEU A 110 -9.62 5.97 5.51
C LEU A 110 -8.21 6.16 6.04
N THR A 111 -7.70 5.18 6.80
CA THR A 111 -6.34 5.23 7.32
C THR A 111 -5.30 5.28 6.20
N ILE A 112 -5.44 4.45 5.16
CA ILE A 112 -4.52 4.47 4.01
C ILE A 112 -4.60 5.83 3.29
N GLN A 113 -5.80 6.32 2.98
CA GLN A 113 -6.00 7.60 2.28
C GLN A 113 -5.37 8.78 3.01
N GLU A 114 -5.59 8.88 4.33
CA GLU A 114 -4.96 9.91 5.16
C GLU A 114 -3.43 9.80 5.16
N SER A 115 -2.90 8.57 5.25
CA SER A 115 -1.46 8.36 5.29
C SER A 115 -0.80 8.70 3.96
N VAL A 116 -1.46 8.38 2.85
CA VAL A 116 -0.98 8.71 1.48
C VAL A 116 -0.93 10.23 1.28
N HIS A 117 -1.97 10.97 1.71
CA HIS A 117 -1.97 12.44 1.66
C HIS A 117 -0.86 13.06 2.53
N GLN A 118 -0.55 12.46 3.68
CA GLN A 118 0.54 12.92 4.54
C GLN A 118 1.94 12.56 4.01
N SER A 119 2.02 11.63 3.05
CA SER A 119 3.28 11.16 2.48
C SER A 119 3.70 11.92 1.22
N ASP A 120 3.09 13.09 0.98
CA ASP A 120 3.32 13.92 -0.19
C ASP A 120 4.82 14.28 -0.33
N PRO A 121 5.48 13.86 -1.43
CA PRO A 121 6.89 14.15 -1.65
C PRO A 121 7.20 15.64 -1.84
N SER A 122 6.19 16.50 -2.06
CA SER A 122 6.38 17.96 -2.17
C SER A 122 6.58 18.67 -0.82
N LEU A 123 6.40 17.98 0.31
CA LEU A 123 6.55 18.55 1.66
C LEU A 123 7.97 18.38 2.24
N ASP A 124 8.86 17.63 1.58
CA ASP A 124 10.22 17.35 2.10
C ASP A 124 11.25 18.47 1.79
N ASP A 125 10.89 19.51 1.02
CA ASP A 125 11.82 20.58 0.59
C ASP A 125 11.83 21.84 1.50
N ASP A 126 10.94 21.96 2.51
CA ASP A 126 10.78 23.21 3.29
C ASP A 126 11.47 23.22 4.68
N GLU A 127 12.18 22.15 5.09
CA GLU A 127 12.88 22.09 6.39
C GLU A 127 14.38 22.47 6.34
N SER A 128 14.88 23.03 5.24
CA SER A 128 16.32 23.36 5.10
C SER A 128 16.69 24.85 5.28
N ILE A 129 15.77 25.73 5.66
CA ILE A 129 16.08 27.15 5.88
C ILE A 129 15.59 27.61 7.26
N GLU A 130 16.33 27.28 8.32
CA GLU A 130 16.56 28.16 9.47
C GLU A 130 17.56 27.49 10.44
N SER A 131 18.85 27.78 10.24
CA SER A 131 19.75 27.98 11.37
C SER A 131 20.86 28.95 10.94
N GLU A 132 20.85 30.10 11.62
CA GLU A 132 21.80 31.21 11.58
C GLU A 132 23.26 30.79 11.85
#